data_AF-D1W5M7-F1
#
_entry.id   AF-D1W5M7-F1
#
_cell.length_a   1.000
_cell.length_b   1.000
_cell.length_c   1.000
_cell.angle_alpha   90.00
_cell.angle_beta   90.00
_cell.angle_gamma   90.00
#
_symmetry.space_group_name_H-M   'P 1'
#
loop_
_entity.id
_entity.type
_entity.pdbx_description
1 polymer ?
#
loop_
_entity_poly.entity_id
_entity_poly.type
_entity_poly.pdbx_seq_one_letter_code
_entity_poly.pdbx_strand_id
1 'polypeptide(L)'
;MKKELDNTKATVRLRKSPYRKEWYLYIESYPVRVTGKETPQRVREYLNRAITTPIWDKSRTARTTDRSTSYKPKRDLNGIIQCKSELDQEACIYADNVRKLRQREYDNVSLYSDTELAQAEQKEKSQQNFIKYFASLLSG
;
A
#
# COMPACT_ATOMS: atom_id res chain seq x y z
N MET A 1 -5.15 -19.82 -14.89
CA MET A 1 -3.99 -19.06 -14.35
C MET A 1 -4.49 -17.80 -13.65
N LYS A 2 -4.26 -17.67 -12.34
CA LYS A 2 -4.36 -16.35 -11.68
C LYS A 2 -3.19 -15.53 -12.21
N LYS A 3 -3.45 -14.44 -12.93
CA LYS A 3 -2.39 -13.47 -13.24
C LYS A 3 -1.83 -12.99 -11.91
N GLU A 4 -0.54 -13.14 -11.70
CA GLU A 4 0.12 -12.53 -10.55
C GLU A 4 -0.03 -11.02 -10.66
N LEU A 5 -0.44 -10.38 -9.57
CA LEU A 5 -0.44 -8.93 -9.49
C LEU A 5 1.00 -8.54 -9.23
N ASP A 6 1.72 -8.06 -10.25
CA ASP A 6 3.13 -7.71 -10.08
C ASP A 6 3.31 -6.44 -9.22
N ASN A 7 2.38 -5.50 -9.35
CA ASN A 7 2.46 -4.20 -8.68
C ASN A 7 1.58 -4.15 -7.44
N THR A 8 2.14 -3.65 -6.34
CA THR A 8 1.39 -3.39 -5.11
C THR A 8 0.28 -2.38 -5.35
N LYS A 9 -0.92 -2.69 -4.86
CA LYS A 9 -2.05 -1.75 -4.86
C LYS A 9 -2.46 -1.38 -3.45
N ALA A 10 -2.47 -0.08 -3.17
CA ALA A 10 -2.99 0.50 -1.93
C ALA A 10 -4.47 0.87 -2.10
N THR A 11 -5.30 0.44 -1.15
CA THR A 11 -6.76 0.70 -1.17
C THR A 11 -7.28 1.09 0.21
N VAL A 12 -8.13 2.10 0.29
CA VAL A 12 -8.85 2.44 1.54
C VAL A 12 -9.88 1.36 1.83
N ARG A 13 -9.98 0.89 3.07
CA ARG A 13 -10.92 -0.15 3.52
C ARG A 13 -11.55 0.23 4.86
N LEU A 14 -12.67 -0.42 5.17
CA LEU A 14 -13.42 -0.24 6.42
C LEU A 14 -13.31 -1.50 7.28
N ARG A 15 -13.03 -1.31 8.57
CA ARG A 15 -13.13 -2.37 9.58
C ARG A 15 -14.22 -1.98 10.58
N LYS A 16 -15.27 -2.80 10.67
CA LYS A 16 -16.36 -2.60 11.64
C LYS A 16 -15.78 -2.68 13.07
N SER A 17 -16.07 -1.68 13.90
CA SER A 17 -15.76 -1.72 15.32
C SER A 17 -16.66 -2.78 16.02
N PRO A 18 -16.10 -3.64 16.88
CA PRO A 18 -16.88 -4.65 17.59
C PRO A 18 -17.80 -4.05 18.67
N TYR A 19 -17.42 -2.90 19.23
CA TYR A 19 -18.12 -2.29 20.38
C TYR A 19 -18.93 -1.05 20.04
N ARG A 20 -18.67 -0.42 18.89
CA ARG A 20 -19.26 0.87 18.52
C ARG A 20 -19.91 0.82 17.15
N LYS A 21 -20.90 1.69 16.91
CA LYS A 21 -21.54 1.85 15.60
C LYS A 21 -20.68 2.70 14.64
N GLU A 22 -19.42 2.35 14.53
CA GLU A 22 -18.43 3.03 13.68
C GLU A 22 -17.59 2.01 12.88
N TRP A 23 -16.82 2.54 11.93
CA TRP A 23 -15.92 1.79 11.07
C TRP A 23 -14.56 2.48 10.99
N TYR A 24 -13.50 1.77 11.37
CA TYR A 24 -12.15 2.27 11.27
C TYR A 24 -11.68 2.29 9.81
N LEU A 25 -11.09 3.41 9.40
CA LEU A 25 -10.43 3.57 8.10
C LEU A 25 -9.01 3.02 8.18
N TYR A 26 -8.65 2.20 7.19
CA TYR A 26 -7.30 1.67 7.06
C TYR A 26 -6.91 1.54 5.59
N ILE A 27 -5.61 1.63 5.30
CA ILE A 27 -5.05 1.33 3.98
C ILE A 27 -4.66 -0.13 3.94
N GLU A 28 -5.18 -0.85 2.95
CA GLU A 28 -4.76 -2.21 2.63
C GLU A 28 -3.89 -2.19 1.38
N SER A 29 -2.66 -2.69 1.53
CA SER A 29 -1.68 -2.79 0.46
C SER A 29 -1.44 -4.26 0.14
N TYR A 30 -1.63 -4.65 -1.12
CA TYR A 30 -1.39 -6.01 -1.60
C TYR A 30 -1.17 -6.05 -3.12
N PRO A 31 -0.28 -6.90 -3.63
CA PRO A 31 0.73 -7.68 -2.89
C PRO A 31 1.91 -6.82 -2.48
N VAL A 32 2.40 -6.94 -1.24
CA VAL A 32 3.65 -6.29 -0.78
C VAL A 32 4.76 -7.35 -0.70
N ARG A 33 5.82 -7.19 -1.50
CA ARG A 33 7.01 -8.04 -1.44
C ARG A 33 7.95 -7.48 -0.37
N VAL A 34 8.48 -8.36 0.49
CA VAL A 34 9.42 -7.98 1.56
C VAL A 34 10.67 -8.81 1.40
N THR A 35 11.82 -8.16 1.51
CA THR A 35 13.14 -8.79 1.45
C THR A 35 13.21 -9.94 2.47
N GLY A 36 13.59 -11.13 2.01
CA GLY A 36 13.67 -12.33 2.84
C GLY A 36 12.36 -13.12 2.99
N LYS A 37 11.28 -12.74 2.29
CA LYS A 37 10.06 -13.55 2.20
C LYS A 37 9.74 -13.92 0.75
N GLU A 38 9.59 -15.21 0.51
CA GLU A 38 9.20 -15.79 -0.78
C GLU A 38 7.78 -15.39 -1.21
N THR A 39 6.86 -15.21 -0.26
CA THR A 39 5.45 -14.94 -0.55
C THR A 39 5.07 -13.48 -0.28
N PRO A 40 4.29 -12.85 -1.18
CA PRO A 40 3.81 -11.50 -0.95
C PRO A 40 2.84 -11.46 0.23
N GLN A 41 2.92 -10.39 1.02
CA GLN A 41 2.07 -10.19 2.18
C GLN A 41 1.04 -9.07 1.96
N ARG A 42 -0.03 -9.12 2.74
CA ARG A 42 -1.05 -8.05 2.82
C ARG A 42 -0.73 -7.18 4.02
N VAL A 43 -0.40 -5.92 3.79
CA VAL A 43 -0.11 -4.94 4.84
C VAL A 43 -1.35 -4.09 5.11
N ARG A 44 -1.65 -3.85 6.38
CA ARG A 44 -2.78 -3.01 6.83
C ARG A 44 -2.26 -1.88 7.71
N GLU A 45 -2.51 -0.64 7.30
CA GLU A 45 -2.15 0.57 8.04
C GLU A 45 -3.42 1.27 8.52
N TYR A 46 -3.61 1.37 9.84
CA TYR A 46 -4.79 2.00 10.45
C TYR A 46 -4.57 3.51 10.60
N LEU A 47 -5.53 4.33 10.16
CA LEU A 47 -5.37 5.78 10.05
C LEU A 47 -5.80 6.58 11.29
N ASN A 48 -6.10 5.91 12.42
CA ASN A 48 -6.67 6.53 13.63
C ASN A 48 -7.89 7.42 13.33
N ARG A 49 -8.66 7.08 12.30
CA ARG A 49 -9.93 7.72 11.92
C ARG A 49 -11.01 6.66 11.84
N ALA A 50 -12.21 7.02 12.28
CA ALA A 50 -13.40 6.20 12.14
C ALA A 50 -14.53 7.04 11.54
N ILE A 51 -15.42 6.37 10.82
CA ILE A 51 -16.65 6.96 10.27
C ILE A 51 -17.87 6.26 10.86
N THR A 52 -19.02 6.93 10.84
CA THR A 52 -20.28 6.38 11.40
C THR A 52 -21.40 6.26 10.38
N THR A 53 -21.28 6.93 9.22
CA THR A 53 -22.33 7.04 8.21
C THR A 53 -21.93 6.56 6.80
N PRO A 54 -21.22 5.42 6.63
CA PRO A 54 -20.90 4.92 5.30
C PRO A 54 -22.15 4.60 4.49
N ILE A 55 -22.13 4.93 3.20
CA ILE A 55 -23.17 4.51 2.24
C ILE A 55 -22.79 3.13 1.71
N TRP A 56 -23.70 2.17 1.81
CA TRP A 56 -23.49 0.81 1.33
C TRP A 56 -24.10 0.60 -0.06
N ASP A 57 -23.36 -0.07 -0.92
CA ASP A 57 -23.82 -0.43 -2.26
C ASP A 57 -24.51 -1.80 -2.24
N LYS A 58 -25.85 -1.78 -2.19
CA LYS A 58 -26.68 -3.00 -2.13
C LYS A 58 -26.57 -3.90 -3.36
N SER A 59 -26.04 -3.38 -4.48
CA SER A 59 -25.79 -4.18 -5.68
C SER A 59 -24.50 -4.99 -5.59
N ARG A 60 -23.59 -4.64 -4.66
CA ARG A 60 -22.27 -5.27 -4.53
C ARG A 60 -22.10 -5.94 -3.18
N THR A 61 -22.41 -7.22 -3.14
CA THR A 61 -22.15 -8.08 -1.97
C THR A 61 -20.66 -8.18 -1.66
N ALA A 62 -20.30 -8.03 -0.39
CA ALA A 62 -18.94 -8.20 0.13
C ALA A 62 -18.72 -9.61 0.68
N ARG A 63 -19.58 -10.03 1.61
CA ARG A 63 -19.58 -11.37 2.19
C ARG A 63 -21.01 -11.76 2.52
N THR A 64 -21.40 -12.96 2.10
CA THR A 64 -22.64 -13.61 2.53
C THR A 64 -22.29 -14.64 3.60
N THR A 65 -23.08 -14.66 4.67
CA THR A 65 -23.06 -15.66 5.74
C THR A 65 -24.48 -16.16 5.91
N ASP A 66 -24.68 -17.32 6.53
CA ASP A 66 -26.01 -17.91 6.73
C ASP A 66 -26.98 -16.96 7.46
N ARG A 67 -26.44 -16.04 8.27
CA ARG A 67 -27.21 -15.08 9.06
C ARG A 67 -27.32 -13.69 8.45
N SER A 68 -26.43 -13.31 7.53
CA SER A 68 -26.41 -11.94 7.00
C SER A 68 -25.59 -11.78 5.72
N THR A 69 -26.05 -10.85 4.88
CA THR A 69 -25.32 -10.38 3.70
C THR A 69 -24.75 -9.00 3.98
N SER A 70 -23.43 -8.87 3.88
CA SER A 70 -22.73 -7.59 3.97
C SER A 70 -22.42 -7.05 2.58
N TYR A 71 -22.38 -5.72 2.46
CA TYR A 71 -22.20 -5.02 1.19
C TYR A 71 -20.89 -4.24 1.17
N LYS A 72 -20.39 -3.92 -0.03
CA LYS A 72 -19.22 -3.03 -0.19
C LYS A 72 -19.65 -1.57 0.03
N PRO A 73 -18.78 -0.70 0.56
CA PRO A 73 -19.09 0.72 0.62
C PRO A 73 -19.21 1.27 -0.80
N LYS A 74 -20.19 2.15 -1.01
CA LYS A 74 -20.33 2.92 -2.26
C LYS A 74 -19.14 3.86 -2.39
N ARG A 75 -18.65 4.02 -3.62
CA ARG A 75 -17.56 4.93 -3.96
C ARG A 75 -17.98 5.89 -5.05
N ASP A 76 -17.41 7.09 -5.04
CA ASP A 76 -17.55 8.05 -6.13
C ASP A 76 -16.71 7.65 -7.35
N LEU A 77 -16.72 8.49 -8.39
CA LEU A 77 -15.96 8.30 -9.63
C LEU A 77 -14.45 8.26 -9.40
N ASN A 78 -13.95 8.92 -8.35
CA ASN A 78 -12.54 8.93 -7.96
C ASN A 78 -12.17 7.71 -7.09
N GLY A 79 -13.13 6.86 -6.76
CA GLY A 79 -12.94 5.71 -5.88
C GLY A 79 -12.89 6.07 -4.40
N ILE A 80 -13.29 7.26 -3.98
CA ILE A 80 -13.40 7.66 -2.56
C ILE A 80 -14.68 7.08 -1.98
N ILE A 81 -14.63 6.56 -0.74
CA ILE A 81 -15.80 6.05 -0.04
C ILE A 81 -16.79 7.20 0.22
N GLN A 82 -18.07 6.97 -0.10
CA GLN A 82 -19.13 7.94 0.15
C GLN A 82 -19.73 7.75 1.55
N CYS A 83 -19.86 8.85 2.28
CA CYS A 83 -20.54 8.93 3.57
C CYS A 83 -21.73 9.89 3.50
N LYS A 84 -22.67 9.78 4.45
CA LYS A 84 -23.80 10.72 4.54
C LYS A 84 -23.42 12.02 5.25
N SER A 85 -22.59 11.92 6.28
CA SER A 85 -22.06 13.07 7.03
C SER A 85 -20.87 13.69 6.32
N GLU A 86 -20.81 15.03 6.30
CA GLU A 86 -19.67 15.78 5.76
C GLU A 86 -18.38 15.47 6.51
N LEU A 87 -18.42 15.40 7.85
CA LEU A 87 -17.25 15.05 8.67
C LEU A 87 -16.70 13.65 8.36
N ASP A 88 -17.60 12.68 8.11
CA ASP A 88 -17.18 11.33 7.71
C ASP A 88 -16.64 11.33 6.27
N GLN A 89 -17.16 12.19 5.40
CA GLN A 89 -16.69 12.35 4.03
C GLN A 89 -15.26 12.94 4.00
N GLU A 90 -14.99 13.96 4.82
CA GLU A 90 -13.64 14.53 5.00
C GLU A 90 -12.64 13.47 5.50
N ALA A 91 -13.05 12.63 6.46
CA ALA A 91 -12.20 11.52 6.92
C ALA A 91 -11.89 10.51 5.79
N CYS A 92 -12.85 10.26 4.90
CA CYS A 92 -12.65 9.39 3.73
C CYS A 92 -11.74 10.03 2.67
N ILE A 93 -11.83 11.34 2.45
CA ILE A 93 -10.93 12.10 1.57
C ILE A 93 -9.51 12.08 2.12
N TYR A 94 -9.33 12.31 3.43
CA TYR A 94 -8.04 12.18 4.10
C TYR A 94 -7.44 10.78 3.88
N ALA A 95 -8.25 9.73 4.07
CA ALA A 95 -7.79 8.37 3.85
C ALA A 95 -7.37 8.11 2.39
N ASP A 96 -8.06 8.68 1.41
CA ASP A 96 -7.63 8.58 0.01
C ASP A 96 -6.31 9.30 -0.28
N ASN A 97 -6.06 10.45 0.38
CA ASN A 97 -4.78 11.14 0.25
C ASN A 97 -3.61 10.31 0.82
N VAL A 98 -3.81 9.66 1.97
CA VAL A 98 -2.81 8.71 2.51
C VAL A 98 -2.63 7.51 1.57
N ARG A 99 -3.72 6.98 0.99
CA ARG A 99 -3.65 5.91 -0.02
C ARG A 99 -2.82 6.35 -1.23
N LYS A 100 -2.98 7.58 -1.73
CA LYS A 100 -2.19 8.13 -2.85
C LYS A 100 -0.71 8.18 -2.50
N LEU A 101 -0.38 8.64 -1.28
CA LEU A 101 0.99 8.65 -0.78
C LEU A 101 1.59 7.23 -0.77
N ARG A 102 0.89 6.25 -0.20
CA ARG A 102 1.34 4.85 -0.17
C ARG A 102 1.48 4.25 -1.58
N GLN A 103 0.54 4.53 -2.47
CA GLN A 103 0.63 4.06 -3.85
C GLN A 103 1.90 4.61 -4.53
N ARG A 104 2.18 5.90 -4.35
CA ARG A 104 3.40 6.54 -4.89
C ARG A 104 4.66 5.94 -4.30
N GLU A 105 4.69 5.64 -3.01
CA GLU A 105 5.81 4.94 -2.38
C GLU A 105 6.08 3.60 -3.07
N TYR A 106 5.06 2.74 -3.18
CA TYR A 106 5.21 1.43 -3.85
C TYR A 106 5.58 1.55 -5.33
N ASP A 107 4.98 2.49 -6.06
CA ASP A 107 5.27 2.71 -7.47
C ASP A 107 6.72 3.18 -7.69
N ASN A 108 7.32 3.85 -6.70
CA ASN A 108 8.71 4.33 -6.76
C ASN A 108 9.74 3.29 -6.27
N VAL A 109 9.35 2.29 -5.47
CA VAL A 109 10.30 1.29 -4.93
C VAL A 109 11.06 0.58 -6.04
N SER A 110 10.41 0.29 -7.18
CA SER A 110 11.08 -0.33 -8.34
C SER A 110 12.19 0.55 -8.94
N LEU A 111 12.06 1.88 -8.85
CA LEU A 111 13.08 2.80 -9.35
C LEU A 111 14.26 2.88 -8.39
N TYR A 112 13.98 2.87 -7.08
CA TYR A 112 15.04 2.96 -6.06
C TYR A 112 15.92 1.72 -6.03
N SER A 113 15.36 0.51 -6.17
CA SER A 113 16.16 -0.73 -6.21
C SER A 113 17.21 -0.70 -7.32
N ASP A 114 16.83 -0.21 -8.50
CA ASP A 114 17.73 -0.18 -9.65
C ASP A 114 18.83 0.89 -9.47
N THR A 115 18.49 2.03 -8.87
CA THR A 115 19.47 3.08 -8.56
C THR A 115 20.42 2.70 -7.43
N GLU A 116 19.94 2.01 -6.39
CA GLU A 116 20.77 1.55 -5.27
C GLU A 116 21.75 0.45 -5.73
N LEU A 117 21.30 -0.46 -6.61
CA LEU A 117 22.16 -1.45 -7.25
C LEU A 117 23.24 -0.78 -8.11
N ALA A 118 22.86 0.18 -8.96
CA ALA A 118 23.81 0.90 -9.80
C ALA A 118 24.86 1.69 -8.98
N GLN A 119 24.45 2.33 -7.87
CA GLN A 119 25.37 3.01 -6.97
C GLN A 119 26.30 2.04 -6.24
N ALA A 120 25.79 0.88 -5.80
CA ALA A 120 26.59 -0.16 -5.18
C ALA A 120 27.65 -0.71 -6.15
N GLU A 121 27.28 -1.00 -7.40
CA GLU A 121 28.21 -1.45 -8.44
C GLU A 121 29.28 -0.38 -8.76
N GLN A 122 28.88 0.89 -8.87
CA GLN A 122 29.83 1.97 -9.13
C GLN A 122 30.83 2.13 -7.97
N LYS A 123 30.35 2.00 -6.73
CA LYS A 123 31.19 2.05 -5.53
C LYS A 123 32.17 0.88 -5.50
N GLU A 124 31.73 -0.34 -5.82
CA GLU A 124 32.60 -1.51 -5.89
C GLU A 124 33.68 -1.36 -6.98
N LYS A 125 33.30 -0.90 -8.18
CA LYS A 125 34.25 -0.60 -9.26
C LYS A 125 35.27 0.47 -8.84
N SER A 126 34.84 1.51 -8.13
CA SER A 126 35.75 2.55 -7.62
C SER A 126 36.75 2.01 -6.60
N GLN A 127 36.33 1.10 -5.70
CA GLN A 127 37.21 0.46 -4.72
C GLN A 127 38.22 -0.47 -5.40
N GLN A 128 37.79 -1.27 -6.38
CA GLN A 128 38.68 -2.13 -7.16
C GLN A 128 39.74 -1.32 -7.92
N ASN A 129 39.33 -0.21 -8.55
CA ASN A 129 40.25 0.68 -9.25
C ASN A 129 41.28 1.29 -8.29
N PHE A 130 40.85 1.69 -7.10
CA PHE A 130 41.73 2.22 -6.05
C PHE A 130 42.78 1.19 -5.61
N ILE A 131 42.37 -0.06 -5.34
CA ILE A 131 43.29 -1.14 -4.95
C ILE A 131 44.28 -1.47 -6.07
N LYS A 132 43.81 -1.58 -7.32
CA LYS A 132 44.68 -1.85 -8.48
C LYS A 132 45.73 -0.75 -8.67
N TYR A 133 45.33 0.51 -8.52
CA TYR A 133 46.24 1.65 -8.61
C TYR A 133 47.35 1.57 -7.54
N PHE A 134 46.99 1.33 -6.28
CA PHE A 134 47.98 1.18 -5.20
C PHE A 134 48.86 -0.06 -5.37
N ALA A 135 48.32 -1.19 -5.82
CA ALA A 135 49.11 -2.38 -6.11
C ALA A 135 50.15 -2.11 -7.20
N SER A 136 49.81 -1.31 -8.22
CA SER A 136 50.75 -0.92 -9.29
C SER A 136 51.86 0.03 -8.81
N LEU A 137 51.60 0.84 -7.78
CA LEU A 137 52.59 1.74 -7.17
C LEU A 137 53.58 1.03 -6.25
N LEU A 138 53.17 -0.10 -5.64
CA LEU A 138 54.00 -0.87 -4.72
C LEU A 138 54.82 -1.97 -5.41
N SER A 139 54.54 -2.26 -6.68
CA SER A 139 55.21 -3.31 -7.46
C SER A 139 56.15 -2.77 -8.54
N GLY A 140 56.38 -1.45 -8.57
CA GLY A 140 57.46 -0.79 -9.30
C GLY A 140 58.48 -0.20 -8.33
#